data_AF-A0A0F3GJW2-F1
#
_entry.id   AF-A0A0F3GJW2-F1
#
_cell.length_a   1.000
_cell.length_b   1.000
_cell.length_c   1.000
_cell.angle_alpha   90.00
_cell.angle_beta   90.00
_cell.angle_gamma   90.00
#
_symmetry.space_group_name_H-M   'P 1'
#
loop_
_entity.id
_entity.type
_entity.pdbx_description
1 polymer ?
#
loop_
_entity_poly.entity_id
_entity_poly.type
_entity_poly.pdbx_seq_one_letter_code
_entity_poly.pdbx_strand_id
1 'polypeptide(L)'
;MHIKRNIKKVKDRIYTTVLLVESYRDGDKVKHRTVLNLSKLEKQQIDAIDASLKGNSLSSLDIYLSHAVMFIEFVERLLEKGPGADE
;
A
#
# COMPACT_ATOMS: atom_id res chain seq x y z
N MET A 1 -12.64 -5.38 -9.87
CA MET A 1 -12.50 -4.70 -8.56
C MET A 1 -11.43 -3.64 -8.67
N HIS A 2 -11.46 -2.58 -7.85
CA HIS A 2 -10.44 -1.54 -7.83
C HIS A 2 -10.26 -0.93 -6.44
N ILE A 3 -9.13 -0.28 -6.20
CA ILE A 3 -8.87 0.49 -4.97
C ILE A 3 -9.41 1.92 -5.14
N LYS A 4 -10.26 2.34 -4.22
CA LYS A 4 -10.76 3.72 -4.12
C LYS A 4 -10.07 4.43 -2.95
N ARG A 5 -9.37 5.52 -3.24
CA ARG A 5 -8.71 6.40 -2.26
C ARG A 5 -9.51 7.70 -2.13
N ASN A 6 -9.88 8.07 -0.92
CA ASN A 6 -10.57 9.32 -0.62
C ASN A 6 -9.75 10.12 0.39
N ILE A 7 -9.46 11.38 0.06
CA ILE A 7 -8.68 12.28 0.91
C ILE A 7 -9.62 13.40 1.32
N LYS A 8 -9.82 13.56 2.63
CA LYS A 8 -10.66 14.61 3.20
C LYS A 8 -9.83 15.47 4.14
N LYS A 9 -9.73 16.77 3.83
CA LYS A 9 -9.16 17.76 4.74
C LYS A 9 -10.25 18.28 5.68
N VAL A 10 -10.01 18.26 6.98
CA VAL A 10 -10.91 18.79 8.01
C VAL A 10 -10.07 19.63 8.96
N LYS A 11 -10.26 20.96 8.90
CA LYS A 11 -9.40 21.93 9.59
C LYS A 11 -7.92 21.66 9.26
N ASP A 12 -7.12 21.33 10.27
CA ASP A 12 -5.68 21.07 10.16
C ASP A 12 -5.35 19.58 10.00
N ARG A 13 -6.35 18.70 9.88
CA ARG A 13 -6.15 17.25 9.76
C ARG A 13 -6.50 16.77 8.36
N ILE A 14 -5.71 15.81 7.86
CA ILE A 14 -5.95 15.10 6.60
C ILE A 14 -6.34 13.67 6.92
N TYR A 15 -7.51 13.25 6.47
CA TYR A 15 -8.02 11.89 6.61
C TYR A 15 -7.97 11.19 5.26
N THR A 16 -7.27 10.05 5.22
CA THR A 16 -7.21 9.18 4.04
C THR A 16 -8.02 7.93 4.31
N THR A 17 -8.98 7.62 3.43
CA THR A 17 -9.73 6.36 3.45
C THR A 17 -9.40 5.56 2.19
N VAL A 18 -9.09 4.29 2.36
CA VAL A 18 -8.77 3.36 1.27
C VAL A 18 -9.75 2.19 1.30
N LEU A 19 -10.45 1.95 0.21
CA LEU A 19 -11.50 0.92 0.10
C LEU A 19 -11.25 0.01 -1.11
N LEU A 20 -11.50 -1.28 -0.93
CA LEU A 20 -11.68 -2.23 -2.03
C LEU A 20 -13.12 -2.15 -2.53
N VAL A 21 -13.29 -1.91 -3.82
CA VAL A 21 -14.60 -1.71 -4.44
C VAL A 21 -14.81 -2.69 -5.58
N GLU A 22 -15.98 -3.31 -5.61
CA GLU A 22 -16.45 -4.14 -6.70
C GLU A 22 -17.48 -3.37 -7.54
N SER A 23 -17.30 -3.42 -8.87
CA SER A 23 -18.28 -2.94 -9.83
C SER A 23 -19.12 -4.12 -10.30
N TYR A 24 -20.44 -3.99 -10.28
CA TYR A 24 -21.38 -5.01 -10.73
C TYR A 24 -22.49 -4.38 -11.57
N ARG A 25 -23.15 -5.16 -12.42
CA ARG A 25 -24.34 -4.69 -13.15
C ARG A 25 -25.60 -5.09 -12.40
N ASP A 26 -26.52 -4.15 -12.30
CA ASP A 26 -27.88 -4.34 -11.79
C ASP A 26 -28.83 -3.89 -12.91
N GLY A 27 -29.25 -4.87 -13.72
CA GLY A 27 -29.85 -4.62 -15.02
C GLY A 27 -28.93 -3.80 -15.92
N ASP A 28 -29.46 -2.70 -16.44
CA ASP A 28 -28.73 -1.81 -17.35
C ASP A 28 -27.74 -0.86 -16.65
N LYS A 29 -27.79 -0.80 -15.31
CA LYS A 29 -26.97 0.12 -14.52
C LYS A 29 -25.71 -0.55 -14.00
N VAL A 30 -24.57 0.13 -14.11
CA VAL A 30 -23.35 -0.23 -13.38
C VAL A 30 -23.42 0.37 -11.98
N LYS A 31 -23.24 -0.46 -10.97
CA LYS A 31 -23.21 -0.07 -9.55
C LYS A 31 -21.87 -0.46 -8.92
N HIS A 32 -21.58 0.15 -7.78
CA HIS A 32 -20.39 -0.12 -6.99
C HIS A 32 -20.77 -0.51 -5.56
N ARG A 33 -20.09 -1.51 -4.99
CA ARG A 33 -20.18 -1.86 -3.57
C ARG A 33 -18.80 -1.94 -2.94
N THR A 34 -18.68 -1.45 -1.72
CA THR A 34 -17.46 -1.63 -0.92
C THR A 34 -17.40 -3.06 -0.42
N VAL A 35 -16.27 -3.72 -0.68
CA VAL A 35 -16.00 -5.10 -0.25
C VAL A 35 -15.24 -5.07 1.08
N LEU A 36 -14.23 -4.19 1.20
CA LEU A 36 -13.38 -4.11 2.38
C LEU A 36 -12.85 -2.69 2.60
N ASN A 37 -12.62 -2.33 3.87
CA ASN A 37 -11.89 -1.14 4.25
C ASN A 37 -10.41 -1.50 4.49
N LEU A 38 -9.51 -0.87 3.73
CA LEU A 38 -8.07 -1.11 3.75
C LEU A 38 -7.30 0.00 4.47
N SER A 39 -7.98 0.98 5.08
CA SER A 39 -7.35 2.17 5.68
C SER A 39 -6.43 1.88 6.86
N LYS A 40 -6.47 0.65 7.41
CA LYS A 40 -5.59 0.19 8.49
C LYS A 40 -4.34 -0.55 7.98
N LEU A 41 -4.27 -0.85 6.68
CA LEU A 41 -3.11 -1.51 6.10
C LEU A 41 -2.00 -0.49 5.82
N GLU A 42 -0.78 -0.99 5.78
CA GLU A 42 0.37 -0.17 5.38
C GLU A 42 0.31 0.17 3.88
N LYS A 43 0.92 1.30 3.51
CA LYS A 43 0.90 1.79 2.12
C LYS A 43 1.41 0.73 1.13
N GLN A 44 2.48 0.03 1.47
CA GLN A 44 3.09 -1.01 0.62
C GLN A 44 2.13 -2.17 0.35
N GLN A 45 1.36 -2.59 1.36
CA GLN A 45 0.35 -3.63 1.21
C GLN A 45 -0.79 -3.19 0.30
N ILE A 46 -1.25 -1.95 0.45
CA ILE A 46 -2.29 -1.35 -0.42
C ILE A 46 -1.81 -1.28 -1.86
N ASP A 47 -0.56 -0.85 -2.08
CA ASP A 47 0.03 -0.71 -3.41
C ASP A 47 0.22 -2.08 -4.07
N ALA A 48 0.59 -3.11 -3.31
CA ALA A 48 0.66 -4.48 -3.80
C ALA A 48 -0.72 -4.99 -4.25
N ILE A 49 -1.77 -4.77 -3.45
CA ILE A 49 -3.15 -5.15 -3.83
C ILE A 49 -3.58 -4.39 -5.09
N ASP A 50 -3.30 -3.09 -5.19
CA ASP A 50 -3.66 -2.27 -6.37
C ASP A 50 -2.94 -2.75 -7.64
N ALA A 51 -1.66 -3.12 -7.54
CA ALA A 51 -0.89 -3.67 -8.65
C ALA A 51 -1.47 -5.02 -9.12
N SER A 52 -1.75 -5.93 -8.18
CA SER A 52 -2.36 -7.22 -8.47
C SER A 52 -3.73 -7.07 -9.17
N LEU A 53 -4.59 -6.15 -8.69
CA LEU A 53 -5.90 -5.88 -9.29
C LEU A 53 -5.82 -5.29 -10.71
N LYS A 54 -4.73 -4.60 -11.05
CA LYS A 54 -4.49 -4.05 -12.39
C LYS A 54 -3.92 -5.08 -13.37
N GLY A 55 -3.75 -6.33 -12.94
CA GLY A 55 -3.19 -7.39 -13.77
C GLY A 55 -1.67 -7.34 -13.87
N ASN A 56 -1.00 -6.50 -13.07
CA ASN A 56 0.44 -6.58 -12.94
C ASN A 56 0.75 -7.85 -12.12
N SER A 57 1.54 -8.77 -12.69
CA SER A 57 2.03 -9.90 -11.89
C SER A 57 3.02 -9.34 -10.87
N LEU A 58 2.63 -9.32 -9.60
CA LEU A 58 3.61 -9.26 -8.54
C LEU A 58 4.23 -10.65 -8.47
N SER A 59 5.41 -10.79 -9.06
CA SER A 59 6.19 -11.99 -8.84
C SER A 59 6.60 -11.99 -7.36
N SER A 60 6.69 -13.16 -6.74
CA SER A 60 7.23 -13.26 -5.38
C SER A 60 8.62 -12.61 -5.30
N LEU A 61 9.36 -12.61 -6.41
CA LEU A 61 10.62 -11.89 -6.60
C LEU A 61 10.50 -10.38 -6.34
N ASP A 62 9.42 -9.71 -6.75
CA ASP A 62 9.25 -8.26 -6.51
C ASP A 62 9.14 -7.96 -5.01
N ILE A 63 8.47 -8.84 -4.26
CA ILE A 63 8.36 -8.73 -2.81
C ILE A 63 9.71 -9.00 -2.16
N TYR A 64 10.40 -10.09 -2.54
CA TYR A 64 11.72 -10.42 -2.00
C TYR A 64 12.78 -9.36 -2.33
N LEU A 65 12.75 -8.77 -3.53
CA LEU A 65 13.64 -7.69 -3.94
C LEU A 65 13.39 -6.43 -3.11
N SER A 66 12.13 -6.06 -2.86
CA SER A 66 11.81 -4.92 -2.00
C SER A 66 12.31 -5.12 -0.57
N HIS A 67 12.18 -6.32 -0.02
CA HIS A 67 12.68 -6.66 1.31
C HIS A 67 14.21 -6.73 1.35
N ALA A 68 14.85 -7.27 0.31
CA ALA A 68 16.30 -7.33 0.20
C ALA A 68 16.92 -5.93 0.12
N VAL A 69 16.30 -5.01 -0.64
CA VAL A 69 16.73 -3.60 -0.69
C VAL A 69 16.57 -2.96 0.69
N MET A 70 15.42 -3.13 1.35
CA MET A 70 15.23 -2.62 2.72
C MET A 70 16.24 -3.20 3.72
N PHE A 71 16.60 -4.48 3.56
CA PHE A 71 17.61 -5.13 4.41
C PHE A 71 19.01 -4.57 4.15
N ILE A 72 19.38 -4.33 2.89
CA ILE A 72 20.66 -3.72 2.53
C ILE A 72 20.72 -2.28 3.09
N GLU A 73 19.70 -1.46 2.86
CA GLU A 73 19.63 -0.10 3.43
C GLU A 73 19.73 -0.11 4.96
N PHE A 74 19.10 -1.10 5.61
CA PHE A 74 19.19 -1.28 7.06
C PHE A 74 20.62 -1.64 7.50
N VAL A 75 21.29 -2.55 6.80
CA VAL A 75 22.68 -2.94 7.07
C VAL A 75 23.63 -1.78 6.83
N GLU A 76 23.49 -1.05 5.73
CA GLU A 76 24.28 0.16 5.45
C GLU A 76 24.15 1.17 6.58
N ARG A 77 22.92 1.42 7.05
CA ARG A 77 22.66 2.29 8.19
C ARG A 77 23.29 1.81 9.51
N LEU A 78 23.40 0.50 9.72
CA LEU A 78 24.11 -0.07 10.87
C LEU A 78 25.63 0.09 10.75
N LEU A 79 26.17 -0.03 9.53
CA LEU A 79 27.61 0.13 9.28
C LEU A 79 28.05 1.60 9.36
N GLU A 80 27.20 2.53 8.95
CA GLU A 80 27.42 3.97 9.10
C GLU A 80 27.39 4.41 10.57
N LYS A 81 26.63 3.71 11.42
CA LYS A 81 26.65 3.86 12.88
C LYS A 81 27.70 2.95 13.50
N GLY A 82 28.97 3.20 13.19
CA GLY A 82 30.09 2.48 13.79
C GLY A 82 30.08 2.55 15.34
N PRO A 83 30.67 1.56 16.04
CA PRO A 83 30.83 1.61 17.49
C PRO A 83 31.86 2.69 17.83
N GLY A 84 31.41 3.90 18.17
CA GLY A 84 32.31 5.01 18.44
C GLY A 84 31.65 6.38 18.62
N ALA A 85 30.49 6.44 19.25
CA ALA A 85 29.90 7.69 19.71
C ALA A 85 29.23 7.47 21.06
N ASP A 86 30.02 7.03 22.04
CA ASP A 86 29.87 7.41 23.44
C ASP A 86 31.26 7.27 24.07
N GLU A 87 31.75 8.39 24.59
CA GLU A 87 32.99 8.59 25.35
C GLU A 87 33.03 7.75 26.64
#